data_AF-A0A328SLC7-F1
#
_entry.id   AF-A0A328SLC7-F1
#
_cell.length_a   1.000
_cell.length_b   1.000
_cell.length_c   1.000
_cell.angle_alpha   90.00
_cell.angle_beta   90.00
_cell.angle_gamma   90.00
#
_symmetry.space_group_name_H-M   'P 1'
#
loop_
_entity.id
_entity.type
_entity.pdbx_description
1 polymer ?
#
loop_
_entity_poly.entity_id
_entity_poly.type
_entity_poly.pdbx_seq_one_letter_code
_entity_poly.pdbx_strand_id
1 'polypeptide(L)'
;MRKLALASMSMVVLSIIVFTLSGCIPAAMWSVASSGVIYKEDYGGYKTWVNDSYTLYIEPTDNSAPVYMKDSHWWNNDTTGLAQKIKEVKFLEFDNGNFANGPYAEVIAPANVSYMFSGLSGVEEIRASALDTSEVVDMSYMFSGCKNLERVSIGTWNTSQVKNMSSMFEGCENLKLLDLIEWKTSNVENADSMFKNCTSLTKIYIPSESTLSDVVRDAIQKDTDAEIMTPINK
;
A
#
# COMPACT_ATOMS: atom_id res chain seq x y z
N MET A 1 -41.31 49.01 -1.60
CA MET A 1 -41.75 48.22 -0.42
C MET A 1 -42.27 46.90 -0.95
N ARG A 2 -41.79 45.68 -0.68
CA ARG A 2 -40.95 45.04 0.36
C ARG A 2 -40.32 43.78 -0.31
N LYS A 3 -39.01 43.60 -0.19
CA LYS A 3 -38.26 42.54 0.54
C LYS A 3 -38.24 41.12 -0.06
N LEU A 4 -37.01 40.58 -0.02
CA LEU A 4 -36.49 39.23 -0.25
C LEU A 4 -37.42 38.06 0.09
N ALA A 5 -37.27 36.97 -0.67
CA ALA A 5 -37.04 35.64 -0.10
C ALA A 5 -36.12 34.81 -1.04
N LEU A 6 -34.94 34.47 -0.52
CA LEU A 6 -33.99 33.50 -1.08
C LEU A 6 -34.26 32.17 -0.35
N ALA A 7 -34.55 31.08 -1.06
CA ALA A 7 -34.59 29.70 -0.55
C ALA A 7 -34.44 28.77 -1.78
N SER A 8 -33.24 28.25 -2.05
CA SER A 8 -32.62 27.01 -1.54
C SER A 8 -33.01 25.74 -2.31
N MET A 9 -31.98 25.05 -2.78
CA MET A 9 -31.91 23.61 -3.12
C MET A 9 -32.68 23.10 -4.35
N SER A 10 -31.93 22.75 -5.39
CA SER A 10 -31.67 21.34 -5.71
C SER A 10 -30.71 21.28 -6.90
N MET A 11 -29.41 21.18 -6.62
CA MET A 11 -28.42 20.86 -7.64
C MET A 11 -28.32 19.35 -7.65
N VAL A 12 -29.06 18.74 -8.57
CA VAL A 12 -28.98 17.32 -8.91
C VAL A 12 -27.55 17.06 -9.37
N VAL A 13 -26.70 16.57 -8.48
CA VAL A 13 -25.40 16.03 -8.88
C VAL A 13 -25.71 14.72 -9.58
N LEU A 14 -25.65 14.75 -10.91
CA LEU A 14 -25.81 13.60 -11.77
C LEU A 14 -24.70 12.59 -11.40
N SER A 15 -25.05 11.56 -10.63
CA SER A 15 -24.18 10.41 -10.40
C SER A 15 -24.05 9.65 -11.71
N ILE A 16 -23.03 9.98 -12.51
CA ILE A 16 -22.61 9.11 -13.60
C ILE A 16 -21.83 7.97 -12.95
N ILE A 17 -22.58 6.93 -12.57
CA ILE A 17 -22.01 5.63 -12.24
C ILE A 17 -21.51 5.05 -13.57
N VAL A 18 -20.22 5.23 -13.86
CA VAL A 18 -19.55 4.41 -14.87
C VAL A 18 -19.10 3.14 -14.16
N PHE A 19 -19.88 2.07 -14.27
CA PHE A 19 -19.37 0.73 -14.03
C PHE A 19 -18.42 0.38 -15.17
N THR A 20 -17.11 0.56 -14.99
CA THR A 20 -16.14 -0.16 -15.83
C THR A 20 -15.89 -1.53 -15.20
N LEU A 21 -16.40 -2.57 -15.87
CA LEU A 21 -15.90 -3.93 -15.73
C LEU A 21 -14.46 -3.96 -16.28
N SER A 22 -13.50 -3.55 -15.46
CA SER A 22 -12.05 -3.76 -15.53
C SER A 22 -11.41 -2.63 -14.72
N GLY A 23 -10.47 -2.97 -13.84
CA GLY A 23 -9.69 -2.03 -13.02
C GLY A 23 -8.77 -1.13 -13.85
N CYS A 24 -9.35 -0.34 -14.75
CA CYS A 24 -8.69 0.63 -15.60
C CYS A 24 -9.10 2.03 -15.17
N ILE A 25 -8.10 2.91 -15.03
CA ILE A 25 -8.28 4.36 -14.84
C ILE A 25 -8.81 4.95 -16.17
N PRO A 26 -10.06 5.45 -16.25
CA PRO A 26 -10.57 6.05 -17.48
C PRO A 26 -10.08 7.50 -17.62
N ALA A 27 -9.67 7.89 -18.83
CA ALA A 27 -9.14 9.21 -19.17
C ALA A 27 -10.10 10.41 -18.94
N ALA A 28 -11.36 10.18 -18.55
CA ALA A 28 -12.41 11.21 -18.49
C ALA A 28 -12.74 11.72 -17.07
N MET A 29 -12.05 11.28 -16.02
CA MET A 29 -12.36 11.66 -14.63
C MET A 29 -11.77 13.00 -14.16
N TRP A 30 -11.46 13.91 -15.08
CA TRP A 30 -10.97 15.24 -14.76
C TRP A 30 -12.15 16.20 -14.52
N SER A 31 -12.93 15.95 -13.47
CA SER A 31 -13.59 17.08 -12.81
C SER A 31 -12.71 17.48 -11.66
N VAL A 32 -12.01 18.60 -11.81
CA VAL A 32 -11.33 19.27 -10.70
C VAL A 32 -12.42 19.67 -9.71
N ALA A 33 -12.74 18.78 -8.77
CA ALA A 33 -13.52 19.16 -7.62
C ALA A 33 -12.68 20.20 -6.88
N SER A 34 -13.31 21.29 -6.50
CA SER A 34 -12.74 22.46 -5.83
C SER A 34 -12.18 22.18 -4.42
N SER A 35 -11.50 21.03 -4.21
CA SER A 35 -11.13 20.48 -2.92
C SER A 35 -9.80 19.71 -2.89
N GLY A 36 -8.90 19.90 -3.87
CA GLY A 36 -7.54 19.31 -3.83
C GLY A 36 -7.47 17.79 -4.01
N VAL A 37 -8.51 17.16 -4.60
CA VAL A 37 -8.53 15.74 -4.97
C VAL A 37 -8.41 15.61 -6.48
N ILE A 38 -7.43 14.85 -6.96
CA ILE A 38 -7.11 14.69 -8.40
C ILE A 38 -7.53 13.33 -8.97
N TYR A 39 -7.77 12.34 -8.11
CA TYR A 39 -8.32 11.02 -8.47
C TYR A 39 -9.14 10.48 -7.30
N LYS A 40 -10.19 9.73 -7.60
CA LYS A 40 -11.00 9.03 -6.60
C LYS A 40 -11.68 7.82 -7.23
N GLU A 41 -11.70 6.70 -6.55
CA GLU A 41 -12.47 5.52 -6.93
C GLU A 41 -13.12 4.86 -5.71
N ASP A 42 -14.25 4.19 -5.93
CA ASP A 42 -15.00 3.48 -4.89
C ASP A 42 -15.17 2.03 -5.36
N TYR A 43 -14.67 1.09 -4.56
CA TYR A 43 -14.64 -0.33 -4.91
C TYR A 43 -15.74 -1.15 -4.21
N GLY A 44 -16.66 -0.48 -3.51
CA GLY A 44 -17.67 -1.13 -2.68
C GLY A 44 -17.02 -1.83 -1.48
N GLY A 45 -16.78 -1.04 -0.43
CA GLY A 45 -16.16 -1.45 0.83
C GLY A 45 -14.98 -0.56 1.21
N TYR A 46 -14.20 -0.09 0.25
CA TYR A 46 -13.15 0.92 0.45
C TYR A 46 -13.13 1.90 -0.73
N LYS A 47 -12.66 3.11 -0.44
CA LYS A 47 -12.42 4.15 -1.44
C LYS A 47 -10.94 4.45 -1.50
N THR A 48 -10.48 4.79 -2.70
CA THR A 48 -9.14 5.32 -2.93
C THR A 48 -9.25 6.73 -3.47
N TRP A 49 -8.29 7.58 -3.12
CA TRP A 49 -8.20 8.91 -3.72
C TRP A 49 -6.80 9.48 -3.63
N VAL A 50 -6.46 10.34 -4.58
CA VAL A 50 -5.17 11.04 -4.61
C VAL A 50 -5.41 12.53 -4.47
N ASN A 51 -4.64 13.19 -3.59
CA ASN A 51 -4.69 14.64 -3.44
C ASN A 51 -3.74 15.37 -4.43
N ASP A 52 -3.83 16.69 -4.47
CA ASP A 52 -2.95 17.56 -5.29
C ASP A 52 -1.46 17.50 -4.91
N SER A 53 -1.14 16.95 -3.74
CA SER A 53 0.22 16.67 -3.25
C SER A 53 0.71 15.26 -3.61
N TYR A 54 -0.08 14.49 -4.38
CA TYR A 54 0.20 13.13 -4.80
C TYR A 54 0.32 12.10 -3.66
N THR A 55 -0.43 12.32 -2.57
CA THR A 55 -0.68 11.29 -1.55
C THR A 55 -1.88 10.44 -1.99
N LEU A 56 -1.67 9.13 -2.12
CA LEU A 56 -2.72 8.13 -2.30
C LEU A 56 -3.25 7.70 -0.92
N TYR A 57 -4.56 7.80 -0.76
CA TYR A 57 -5.29 7.35 0.41
C TYR A 57 -6.12 6.11 0.08
N ILE A 58 -6.11 5.14 0.98
CA ILE A 58 -6.98 3.96 0.98
C ILE A 58 -7.70 3.95 2.32
N GLU A 59 -9.03 3.94 2.28
CA GLU A 59 -9.86 3.98 3.48
C GLU A 59 -11.12 3.12 3.32
N PRO A 60 -11.53 2.36 4.34
CA PRO A 60 -12.84 1.73 4.39
C PRO A 60 -13.98 2.73 4.16
N THR A 61 -15.04 2.31 3.47
CA THR A 61 -16.25 3.13 3.28
C THR A 61 -17.12 3.15 4.54
N ASP A 62 -17.04 2.10 5.36
CA ASP A 62 -17.68 2.02 6.67
C ASP A 62 -16.82 1.18 7.64
N ASN A 63 -17.10 1.31 8.94
CA ASN A 63 -16.37 0.62 10.01
C ASN A 63 -17.17 -0.55 10.59
N SER A 64 -18.16 -1.07 9.86
CA SER A 64 -19.11 -2.05 10.40
C SER A 64 -18.69 -3.50 10.20
N ALA A 65 -17.82 -3.77 9.22
CA ALA A 65 -17.28 -5.09 8.93
C ALA A 65 -15.95 -4.98 8.18
N PRO A 66 -15.03 -5.96 8.32
CA PRO A 66 -13.80 -6.00 7.54
C PRO A 66 -14.06 -5.93 6.03
N VAL A 67 -13.16 -5.26 5.32
CA VAL A 67 -13.30 -4.97 3.89
C VAL A 67 -12.23 -5.71 3.12
N TYR A 68 -12.66 -6.57 2.19
CA TYR A 68 -11.75 -7.30 1.33
C TYR A 68 -11.37 -6.48 0.10
N MET A 69 -10.07 -6.23 -0.10
CA MET A 69 -9.61 -5.62 -1.33
C MET A 69 -9.79 -6.59 -2.51
N LYS A 70 -10.40 -6.11 -3.59
CA LYS A 70 -10.78 -6.94 -4.75
C LYS A 70 -9.66 -7.14 -5.76
N ASP A 71 -8.66 -6.26 -5.76
CA ASP A 71 -7.50 -6.31 -6.66
C ASP A 71 -6.30 -5.68 -5.91
N SER A 72 -5.11 -5.81 -6.47
CA SER A 72 -3.87 -5.17 -6.04
C SER A 72 -3.19 -4.36 -7.15
N HIS A 73 -3.65 -4.42 -8.41
CA HIS A 73 -2.90 -3.93 -9.58
C HIS A 73 -3.37 -2.58 -10.15
N TRP A 74 -3.90 -1.66 -9.33
CA TRP A 74 -4.62 -0.48 -9.82
C TRP A 74 -3.82 0.45 -10.75
N TRP A 75 -2.48 0.52 -10.63
CA TRP A 75 -1.62 1.36 -11.49
C TRP A 75 -0.97 0.64 -12.67
N ASN A 76 -1.09 -0.68 -12.81
CA ASN A 76 -0.36 -1.40 -13.87
C ASN A 76 -0.77 -1.00 -15.29
N ASN A 77 -1.96 -0.41 -15.45
CA ASN A 77 -2.47 0.11 -16.70
C ASN A 77 -2.56 1.65 -16.69
N ASP A 78 -1.85 2.34 -15.79
CA ASP A 78 -1.85 3.79 -15.74
C ASP A 78 -1.18 4.38 -16.99
N THR A 79 -2.00 4.98 -17.86
CA THR A 79 -1.55 5.69 -19.06
C THR A 79 -1.34 7.19 -18.82
N THR A 80 -1.67 7.67 -17.61
CA THR A 80 -1.65 9.10 -17.26
C THR A 80 -0.32 9.55 -16.65
N GLY A 81 0.48 8.59 -16.17
CA GLY A 81 1.71 8.86 -15.44
C GLY A 81 1.49 9.34 -14.00
N LEU A 82 0.28 9.16 -13.45
CA LEU A 82 -0.07 9.47 -12.07
C LEU A 82 0.68 8.54 -11.10
N ALA A 83 0.82 7.26 -11.45
CA ALA A 83 1.52 6.25 -10.66
C ALA A 83 2.96 6.67 -10.33
N GLN A 84 3.69 7.22 -11.32
CA GLN A 84 5.07 7.71 -11.12
C GLN A 84 5.14 9.04 -10.37
N LYS A 85 4.00 9.72 -10.15
CA LYS A 85 3.93 10.97 -9.38
C LYS A 85 3.53 10.75 -7.93
N ILE A 86 2.90 9.61 -7.60
CA ILE A 86 2.55 9.27 -6.21
C ILE A 86 3.80 9.35 -5.36
N LYS A 87 3.75 10.17 -4.31
CA LYS A 87 4.85 10.37 -3.36
C LYS A 87 4.64 9.63 -2.06
N GLU A 88 3.40 9.41 -1.69
CA GLU A 88 3.05 8.81 -0.40
C GLU A 88 1.81 7.95 -0.54
N VAL A 89 1.82 6.78 0.10
CA VAL A 89 0.64 5.90 0.21
C VAL A 89 0.23 5.78 1.67
N LYS A 90 -1.06 5.96 1.96
CA LYS A 90 -1.63 5.84 3.30
C LYS A 90 -2.83 4.93 3.31
N PHE A 91 -2.72 3.83 4.04
CA PHE A 91 -3.87 3.18 4.62
C PHE A 91 -4.24 3.99 5.86
N LEU A 92 -5.42 4.58 5.85
CA LEU A 92 -5.86 5.43 6.96
C LEU A 92 -6.18 4.55 8.17
N GLU A 93 -5.32 4.60 9.18
CA GLU A 93 -5.65 4.25 10.57
C GLU A 93 -6.29 5.48 11.23
N PHE A 94 -7.41 5.28 11.90
CA PHE A 94 -7.98 6.32 12.74
C PHE A 94 -7.26 6.31 14.09
N ASP A 95 -6.60 7.42 14.49
CA ASP A 95 -6.46 7.70 15.93
C ASP A 95 -6.48 9.16 16.38
N ASN A 96 -7.27 9.31 17.45
CA ASN A 96 -7.43 10.27 18.54
C ASN A 96 -8.05 11.66 18.38
N GLY A 97 -9.39 11.64 18.44
CA GLY A 97 -10.08 12.46 19.44
C GLY A 97 -10.93 11.68 20.46
N ASN A 98 -11.48 10.49 20.14
CA ASN A 98 -12.10 9.58 21.12
C ASN A 98 -12.54 8.25 20.46
N PHE A 99 -11.99 7.14 20.95
CA PHE A 99 -12.15 5.77 20.44
C PHE A 99 -12.77 4.90 21.52
N ALA A 100 -14.04 5.14 21.83
CA ALA A 100 -14.78 4.26 22.73
C ALA A 100 -15.29 3.04 21.94
N ASN A 101 -14.52 1.95 21.99
CA ASN A 101 -14.91 0.56 21.77
C ASN A 101 -15.79 0.24 20.55
N GLY A 102 -15.14 -0.04 19.42
CA GLY A 102 -15.65 -0.88 18.33
C GLY A 102 -14.49 -1.32 17.43
N PRO A 103 -14.47 -2.55 16.88
CA PRO A 103 -13.44 -2.97 15.95
C PRO A 103 -13.62 -2.18 14.66
N TYR A 104 -12.65 -1.35 14.30
CA TYR A 104 -12.66 -0.73 12.98
C TYR A 104 -12.53 -1.81 11.92
N ALA A 105 -13.16 -1.58 10.76
CA ALA A 105 -13.05 -2.48 9.63
C ALA A 105 -11.59 -2.51 9.15
N GLU A 106 -10.89 -3.61 9.41
CA GLU A 106 -9.59 -3.89 8.80
C GLU A 106 -9.76 -3.99 7.29
N VAL A 107 -8.83 -3.39 6.54
CA VAL A 107 -8.73 -3.63 5.11
C VAL A 107 -7.96 -4.93 4.96
N ILE A 108 -8.65 -6.00 4.58
CA ILE A 108 -8.09 -7.33 4.38
C ILE A 108 -7.55 -7.42 2.95
N ALA A 109 -6.26 -7.70 2.83
CA ALA A 109 -5.60 -7.97 1.56
C ALA A 109 -6.10 -9.28 0.92
N PRO A 110 -6.22 -9.37 -0.42
CA PRO A 110 -6.46 -10.63 -1.10
C PRO A 110 -5.26 -11.58 -0.93
N ALA A 111 -5.49 -12.87 -1.16
CA ALA A 111 -4.41 -13.88 -1.09
C ALA A 111 -3.22 -13.59 -2.03
N ASN A 112 -3.45 -12.81 -3.09
CA ASN A 112 -2.41 -12.36 -4.01
C ASN A 112 -2.36 -10.83 -3.99
N VAL A 113 -1.30 -10.28 -3.40
CA VAL A 113 -0.94 -8.85 -3.45
C VAL A 113 0.32 -8.62 -4.29
N SER A 114 0.59 -9.53 -5.23
CA SER A 114 1.69 -9.33 -6.16
C SER A 114 1.51 -8.00 -6.89
N TYR A 115 2.64 -7.34 -7.14
CA TYR A 115 2.72 -6.03 -7.78
C TYR A 115 1.90 -4.91 -7.11
N MET A 116 1.46 -5.08 -5.86
CA MET A 116 0.55 -4.14 -5.17
C MET A 116 1.11 -2.74 -4.93
N PHE A 117 2.35 -2.42 -5.25
CA PHE A 117 2.86 -1.05 -5.32
C PHE A 117 3.92 -0.95 -6.44
N SER A 118 3.95 -1.93 -7.34
CA SER A 118 5.04 -2.04 -8.32
C SER A 118 5.05 -0.84 -9.27
N GLY A 119 6.24 -0.31 -9.53
CA GLY A 119 6.44 0.77 -10.49
C GLY A 119 5.98 2.14 -10.02
N LEU A 120 5.57 2.31 -8.75
CA LEU A 120 5.35 3.61 -8.11
C LEU A 120 6.71 4.32 -7.89
N SER A 121 7.44 4.59 -8.97
CA SER A 121 8.83 5.07 -8.91
C SER A 121 9.02 6.42 -8.21
N GLY A 122 7.95 7.21 -8.07
CA GLY A 122 7.94 8.47 -7.34
C GLY A 122 7.69 8.34 -5.83
N VAL A 123 7.29 7.17 -5.34
CA VAL A 123 6.86 7.00 -3.94
C VAL A 123 8.06 7.13 -3.02
N GLU A 124 7.96 7.96 -1.99
CA GLU A 124 8.98 8.21 -0.98
C GLU A 124 8.63 7.46 0.32
N GLU A 125 7.34 7.34 0.65
CA GLU A 125 6.86 6.67 1.86
C GLU A 125 5.58 5.86 1.64
N ILE A 126 5.55 4.63 2.17
CA ILE A 126 4.34 3.80 2.21
C ILE A 126 3.98 3.50 3.68
N ARG A 127 2.78 3.90 4.09
CA ARG A 127 2.18 3.61 5.40
C ARG A 127 1.05 2.61 5.24
N ALA A 128 1.35 1.34 5.43
CA ALA A 128 0.42 0.23 5.20
C ALA A 128 0.27 -0.69 6.42
N SER A 129 0.57 -0.20 7.62
CA SER A 129 0.42 -0.95 8.87
C SER A 129 -1.03 -1.38 9.16
N ALA A 130 -2.01 -0.65 8.61
CA ALA A 130 -3.44 -0.93 8.71
C ALA A 130 -3.93 -2.04 7.77
N LEU A 131 -3.10 -2.49 6.84
CA LEU A 131 -3.46 -3.55 5.90
C LEU A 131 -3.33 -4.90 6.62
N ASP A 132 -4.43 -5.62 6.75
CA ASP A 132 -4.40 -6.99 7.26
C ASP A 132 -3.91 -7.93 6.15
N THR A 133 -2.76 -8.55 6.40
CA THR A 133 -2.12 -9.50 5.48
C THR A 133 -2.28 -10.96 5.91
N SER A 134 -3.15 -11.27 6.89
CA SER A 134 -3.26 -12.62 7.47
C SER A 134 -3.54 -13.72 6.45
N GLU A 135 -4.24 -13.39 5.36
CA GLU A 135 -4.64 -14.30 4.29
C GLU A 135 -3.71 -14.25 3.07
N VAL A 136 -2.67 -13.43 3.08
CA VAL A 136 -1.79 -13.23 1.93
C VAL A 136 -0.85 -14.42 1.75
N VAL A 137 -0.80 -14.93 0.51
CA VAL A 137 0.03 -16.06 0.08
C VAL A 137 1.12 -15.61 -0.89
N ASP A 138 0.86 -14.61 -1.74
CA ASP A 138 1.81 -14.10 -2.73
C ASP A 138 2.03 -12.59 -2.57
N MET A 139 3.26 -12.21 -2.23
CA MET A 139 3.77 -10.82 -2.12
C MET A 139 4.84 -10.50 -3.17
N SER A 140 4.94 -11.31 -4.24
CA SER A 140 5.99 -11.12 -5.25
C SER A 140 5.86 -9.77 -5.95
N TYR A 141 6.99 -9.14 -6.23
CA TYR A 141 7.08 -7.83 -6.88
C TYR A 141 6.31 -6.68 -6.19
N MET A 142 5.84 -6.85 -4.95
CA MET A 142 4.91 -5.91 -4.32
C MET A 142 5.43 -4.46 -4.35
N PHE A 143 6.70 -4.22 -4.06
CA PHE A 143 7.34 -2.89 -4.11
C PHE A 143 8.35 -2.76 -5.26
N SER A 144 8.35 -3.70 -6.21
CA SER A 144 9.35 -3.72 -7.28
C SER A 144 9.33 -2.43 -8.10
N GLY A 145 10.48 -1.79 -8.26
CA GLY A 145 10.65 -0.55 -9.01
C GLY A 145 10.20 0.73 -8.29
N CYS A 146 9.94 0.68 -6.98
CA CYS A 146 9.71 1.87 -6.16
C CYS A 146 11.03 2.60 -5.87
N LYS A 147 11.63 3.18 -6.92
CA LYS A 147 13.00 3.71 -6.88
C LYS A 147 13.24 4.75 -5.80
N ASN A 148 12.27 5.63 -5.57
CA ASN A 148 12.37 6.70 -4.58
C ASN A 148 11.97 6.29 -3.15
N LEU A 149 11.55 5.03 -2.93
CA LEU A 149 11.01 4.60 -1.64
C LEU A 149 12.10 4.68 -0.57
N GLU A 150 11.92 5.57 0.40
CA GLU A 150 12.85 5.73 1.51
C GLU A 150 12.39 4.98 2.76
N ARG A 151 11.05 4.88 2.95
CA ARG A 151 10.44 4.35 4.17
C ARG A 151 9.19 3.53 3.87
N VAL A 152 9.08 2.38 4.53
CA VAL A 152 7.91 1.52 4.44
C VAL A 152 7.52 1.06 5.85
N SER A 153 6.29 1.39 6.26
CA SER A 153 5.74 1.01 7.57
C SER A 153 4.87 -0.23 7.41
N ILE A 154 5.48 -1.40 7.59
CA ILE A 154 4.89 -2.74 7.37
C ILE A 154 5.24 -3.74 8.49
N GLY A 155 5.79 -3.24 9.61
CA GLY A 155 6.24 -4.07 10.72
C GLY A 155 5.12 -4.83 11.44
N THR A 156 3.85 -4.53 11.17
CA THR A 156 2.68 -5.22 11.77
C THR A 156 2.13 -6.35 10.90
N TRP A 157 2.68 -6.57 9.70
CA TRP A 157 2.15 -7.54 8.75
C TRP A 157 2.32 -8.99 9.23
N ASN A 158 1.25 -9.77 9.12
CA ASN A 158 1.29 -11.20 9.33
C ASN A 158 1.72 -11.90 8.04
N THR A 159 2.98 -12.35 7.97
CA THR A 159 3.50 -13.06 6.79
C THR A 159 3.45 -14.58 6.92
N SER A 160 2.77 -15.12 7.93
CA SER A 160 2.85 -16.56 8.24
C SER A 160 2.26 -17.48 7.17
N GLN A 161 1.41 -16.98 6.27
CA GLN A 161 0.87 -17.75 5.15
C GLN A 161 1.62 -17.52 3.82
N VAL A 162 2.57 -16.57 3.79
CA VAL A 162 3.22 -16.15 2.55
C VAL A 162 4.18 -17.23 2.06
N LYS A 163 4.02 -17.59 0.79
CA LYS A 163 4.87 -18.56 0.08
C LYS A 163 5.83 -17.89 -0.89
N ASN A 164 5.46 -16.74 -1.46
CA ASN A 164 6.25 -16.08 -2.50
C ASN A 164 6.52 -14.61 -2.15
N MET A 165 7.81 -14.27 -2.05
CA MET A 165 8.35 -12.93 -1.83
C MET A 165 9.38 -12.54 -2.90
N SER A 166 9.41 -13.27 -4.04
CA SER A 166 10.36 -12.99 -5.13
C SER A 166 10.25 -11.55 -5.62
N SER A 167 11.40 -10.90 -5.84
CA SER A 167 11.52 -9.51 -6.30
C SER A 167 10.71 -8.47 -5.51
N MET A 168 10.31 -8.76 -4.27
CA MET A 168 9.39 -7.91 -3.49
C MET A 168 9.88 -6.46 -3.37
N PHE A 169 11.18 -6.25 -3.18
CA PHE A 169 11.81 -4.92 -3.11
C PHE A 169 12.78 -4.67 -4.27
N GLU A 170 12.76 -5.47 -5.34
CA GLU A 170 13.71 -5.31 -6.46
C GLU A 170 13.68 -3.88 -7.02
N GLY A 171 14.84 -3.22 -7.05
CA GLY A 171 14.96 -1.86 -7.57
C GLY A 171 14.43 -0.75 -6.66
N CYS A 172 14.24 -1.01 -5.35
CA CYS A 172 14.04 0.04 -4.35
C CYS A 172 15.36 0.76 -4.03
N GLU A 173 15.86 1.53 -4.99
CA GLU A 173 17.22 2.10 -4.99
C GLU A 173 17.49 3.03 -3.78
N ASN A 174 16.48 3.73 -3.26
CA ASN A 174 16.60 4.67 -2.13
C ASN A 174 16.20 4.09 -0.76
N LEU A 175 15.79 2.82 -0.68
CA LEU A 175 15.35 2.21 0.57
C LEU A 175 16.57 1.99 1.47
N LYS A 176 16.60 2.64 2.64
CA LYS A 176 17.78 2.62 3.54
C LYS A 176 17.71 1.59 4.65
N LEU A 177 16.51 1.36 5.15
CA LEU A 177 16.23 0.54 6.32
C LEU A 177 14.94 -0.22 6.09
N LEU A 178 14.93 -1.49 6.47
CA LEU A 178 13.73 -2.30 6.46
C LEU A 178 13.53 -2.96 7.83
N ASP A 179 12.32 -2.82 8.37
CA ASP A 179 11.94 -3.46 9.64
C ASP A 179 11.01 -4.65 9.37
N LEU A 180 11.54 -5.84 9.65
CA LEU A 180 10.88 -7.14 9.45
C LEU A 180 10.72 -7.87 10.79
N ILE A 181 10.80 -7.20 11.94
CA ILE A 181 10.94 -7.85 13.25
C ILE A 181 9.78 -8.79 13.62
N GLU A 182 8.58 -8.57 13.08
CA GLU A 182 7.40 -9.42 13.32
C GLU A 182 7.16 -10.44 12.19
N TRP A 183 7.99 -10.44 11.14
CA TRP A 183 7.77 -11.30 9.98
C TRP A 183 8.03 -12.77 10.32
N LYS A 184 7.12 -13.62 9.88
CA LYS A 184 7.20 -15.08 9.97
C LYS A 184 7.45 -15.63 8.57
N THR A 185 8.68 -16.00 8.27
CA THR A 185 9.09 -16.40 6.92
C THR A 185 9.23 -17.92 6.74
N SER A 186 8.88 -18.72 7.74
CA SER A 186 9.06 -20.19 7.75
C SER A 186 8.35 -20.93 6.60
N ASN A 187 7.31 -20.33 6.02
CA ASN A 187 6.55 -20.89 4.90
C ASN A 187 6.95 -20.30 3.53
N VAL A 188 7.90 -19.38 3.48
CA VAL A 188 8.36 -18.78 2.23
C VAL A 188 9.15 -19.82 1.44
N GLU A 189 8.69 -20.09 0.22
CA GLU A 189 9.26 -21.06 -0.72
C GLU A 189 10.13 -20.35 -1.77
N ASN A 190 9.86 -19.07 -2.05
CA ASN A 190 10.61 -18.28 -3.04
C ASN A 190 10.86 -16.84 -2.54
N ALA A 191 12.12 -16.43 -2.51
CA ALA A 191 12.58 -15.07 -2.23
C ALA A 191 13.64 -14.61 -3.26
N ASP A 192 13.62 -15.17 -4.46
CA ASP A 192 14.60 -14.84 -5.51
C ASP A 192 14.59 -13.35 -5.83
N SER A 193 15.77 -12.74 -5.90
CA SER A 193 15.97 -11.31 -6.21
C SER A 193 15.19 -10.35 -5.30
N MET A 194 14.79 -10.79 -4.11
CA MET A 194 13.93 -10.02 -3.20
C MET A 194 14.45 -8.59 -2.95
N PHE A 195 15.78 -8.42 -2.87
CA PHE A 195 16.40 -7.11 -2.63
C PHE A 195 17.35 -6.67 -3.74
N LYS A 196 17.30 -7.34 -4.89
CA LYS A 196 18.19 -7.02 -6.01
C LYS A 196 18.09 -5.54 -6.39
N ASN A 197 19.23 -4.88 -6.56
CA ASN A 197 19.34 -3.43 -6.84
C ASN A 197 18.82 -2.50 -5.72
N CYS A 198 18.65 -2.97 -4.48
CA CYS A 198 18.43 -2.11 -3.30
C CYS A 198 19.74 -1.46 -2.84
N THR A 199 20.34 -0.62 -3.69
CA THR A 199 21.72 -0.14 -3.50
C THR A 199 21.94 0.75 -2.27
N SER A 200 20.88 1.36 -1.71
CA SER A 200 20.98 2.16 -0.49
C SER A 200 20.63 1.40 0.79
N LEU A 201 20.25 0.12 0.70
CA LEU A 201 19.80 -0.65 1.86
C LEU A 201 21.00 -1.01 2.75
N THR A 202 21.04 -0.39 3.93
CA THR A 202 22.17 -0.53 4.87
C THR A 202 21.82 -1.33 6.12
N LYS A 203 20.53 -1.42 6.47
CA LYS A 203 20.08 -2.10 7.69
C LYS A 203 18.79 -2.88 7.47
N ILE A 204 18.75 -4.11 7.98
CA ILE A 204 17.54 -4.93 8.01
C ILE A 204 17.34 -5.42 9.45
N TYR A 205 16.19 -5.11 10.05
CA TYR A 205 15.81 -5.64 11.35
C TYR A 205 15.02 -6.92 11.16
N ILE A 206 15.41 -7.99 11.84
CA ILE A 206 14.77 -9.32 11.75
C ILE A 206 14.39 -9.83 13.15
N PRO A 207 13.40 -10.75 13.28
CA PRO A 207 13.01 -11.34 14.57
C PRO A 207 14.20 -12.03 15.25
N SER A 208 14.81 -12.96 14.54
CA SER A 208 16.06 -13.64 14.88
C SER A 208 16.63 -14.35 13.65
N GLU A 209 17.94 -14.57 13.64
CA GLU A 209 18.61 -15.35 12.57
C GLU A 209 18.07 -16.77 12.42
N SER A 210 17.68 -17.39 13.55
CA SER A 210 17.19 -18.77 13.60
C SER A 210 15.74 -18.95 13.13
N THR A 211 14.97 -17.87 13.01
CA THR A 211 13.55 -17.93 12.62
C THR A 211 13.32 -17.57 11.16
N LEU A 212 14.32 -17.01 10.48
CA LEU A 212 14.26 -16.82 9.03
C LEU A 212 14.29 -18.16 8.29
N SER A 213 13.47 -18.30 7.25
CA SER A 213 13.65 -19.38 6.28
C SER A 213 14.96 -19.24 5.51
N ASP A 214 15.48 -20.37 5.05
CA ASP A 214 16.74 -20.42 4.31
C ASP A 214 16.69 -19.56 3.05
N VAL A 215 15.58 -19.60 2.31
CA VAL A 215 15.42 -18.80 1.08
C VAL A 215 15.45 -17.29 1.33
N VAL A 216 14.87 -16.81 2.45
CA VAL A 216 14.89 -15.38 2.79
C VAL A 216 16.27 -14.97 3.28
N ARG A 217 16.94 -15.81 4.08
CA ARG A 217 18.32 -15.58 4.51
C ARG A 217 19.28 -15.49 3.32
N ASP A 218 19.15 -16.42 2.38
CA ASP A 218 19.97 -16.45 1.16
C ASP A 218 19.73 -15.20 0.30
N ALA A 219 18.48 -14.75 0.19
CA ALA A 219 18.16 -13.50 -0.52
C ALA A 219 18.83 -12.28 0.11
N ILE A 220 18.76 -12.14 1.45
CA ILE A 220 19.42 -11.04 2.17
C ILE A 220 20.93 -11.04 1.90
N GLN A 221 21.57 -12.22 1.99
CA GLN A 221 23.02 -12.37 1.82
C GLN A 221 23.48 -12.18 0.37
N LYS A 222 22.67 -12.60 -0.60
CA LYS A 222 23.01 -12.56 -2.03
C LYS A 222 22.77 -11.18 -2.64
N ASP A 223 21.68 -10.53 -2.25
CA ASP A 223 21.19 -9.33 -2.92
C ASP A 223 21.67 -8.03 -2.25
N THR A 224 22.18 -8.10 -1.02
CA THR A 224 22.53 -6.92 -0.20
C THR A 224 23.78 -7.15 0.65
N ASP A 225 24.46 -6.05 1.01
CA ASP A 225 25.49 -6.01 2.05
C ASP A 225 24.95 -5.39 3.36
N ALA A 226 23.63 -5.40 3.58
CA ALA A 226 23.00 -4.73 4.69
C ALA A 226 23.37 -5.37 6.05
N GLU A 227 23.58 -4.54 7.06
CA GLU A 227 23.77 -5.00 8.43
C GLU A 227 22.48 -5.61 8.97
N ILE A 228 22.55 -6.87 9.42
CA ILE A 228 21.43 -7.54 10.06
C ILE A 228 21.36 -7.14 11.53
N MET A 229 20.25 -6.52 11.90
CA MET A 229 19.94 -6.09 13.25
C MET A 229 18.91 -7.05 13.85
N THR A 230 19.11 -7.43 15.11
CA THR A 230 18.14 -8.22 15.89
C THR A 230 17.69 -7.43 17.12
N PRO A 231 16.51 -7.73 17.73
CA PRO A 231 16.07 -7.06 18.94
C PRO A 231 17.08 -7.09 20.11
N ILE A 232 18.07 -7.98 20.08
CA ILE A 232 19.10 -8.14 21.10
C ILE A 232 20.27 -7.15 20.91
N ASN A 233 20.54 -6.66 19.69
CA ASN A 233 21.71 -5.84 19.34
C ASN A 233 21.34 -4.36 19.07
N LYS A 234 20.41 -3.78 19.83
CA LYS A 234 19.99 -2.37 19.67
C LYS A 234 21.05 -1.36 20.11
#